data_AF-A0A1V6H8T1-F1
#
_entry.id   AF-A0A1V6H8T1-F1
#
_cell.length_a   1.000
_cell.length_b   1.000
_cell.length_c   1.000
_cell.angle_alpha   90.00
_cell.angle_beta   90.00
_cell.angle_gamma   90.00
#
_symmetry.space_group_name_H-M   'P 1'
#
loop_
_entity.id
_entity.type
_entity.pdbx_description
1 polymer ?
#
loop_
_entity_poly.entity_id
_entity_poly.type
_entity_poly.pdbx_seq_one_letter_code
_entity_poly.pdbx_strand_id
1 'polypeptide(L)'
;MSKYQEEQREKSIKLIENSGLFENCKAGGKFMGKERSFVLTDFKKNFYQPILPDVLNYFDQKNGNNISWWGGKFPTGHTLSSQIACLNHLFPVRNDKDAVLKIAQIICEDIIDVMEIKSDKFQSAYIAFEAVSDYDYLNECKDEQKPTRGSHCTSIDALIYAKHKNGKNYLLPIEWKYTEHYSNTDKSAEDREGEAKGTNGKGKERLKRYSDLINNSEQLKKYGNYKGSVYFFEPFYQLMRQTLWAEQMVAHKSSEIVSAEDFIHAHIIPSENQNLLKSDSRYKYKCSGKDMKTTWMENLSIPNKYKIISPKGLLASIDPNKYADLKKYLETRYW
;
A
#
# COMPACT_ATOMS: atom_id res chain seq x y z
N MET A 1 -13.05 13.57 -10.15
CA MET A 1 -13.02 12.26 -9.47
C MET A 1 -13.28 11.21 -10.53
N SER A 2 -12.68 10.03 -10.41
CA SER A 2 -13.04 8.92 -11.29
C SER A 2 -14.45 8.40 -10.99
N LYS A 3 -15.04 7.65 -11.92
CA LYS A 3 -16.36 7.04 -11.72
C LYS A 3 -16.43 6.20 -10.44
N TYR A 4 -15.46 5.31 -10.22
CA TYR A 4 -15.42 4.48 -9.02
C TYR A 4 -15.26 5.31 -7.73
N GLN A 5 -14.39 6.33 -7.75
CA GLN A 5 -14.23 7.20 -6.60
C GLN A 5 -15.51 7.98 -6.28
N GLU A 6 -16.26 8.39 -7.30
CA GLU A 6 -17.57 9.02 -7.18
C GLU A 6 -18.59 8.08 -6.51
N GLU A 7 -18.70 6.85 -7.00
CA GLU A 7 -19.59 5.81 -6.47
C GLU A 7 -19.30 5.54 -5.00
N GLN A 8 -18.01 5.39 -4.63
CA GLN A 8 -17.62 5.20 -3.23
C GLN A 8 -17.91 6.44 -2.38
N ARG A 9 -17.75 7.65 -2.93
CA ARG A 9 -18.09 8.89 -2.23
C ARG A 9 -19.58 8.96 -1.90
N GLU A 10 -20.44 8.65 -2.86
CA GLU A 10 -21.90 8.62 -2.67
C GLU A 10 -22.32 7.55 -1.67
N LYS A 11 -21.73 6.35 -1.75
CA LYS A 11 -21.92 5.28 -0.75
C LYS A 11 -21.57 5.78 0.65
N SER A 12 -20.39 6.41 0.81
CA SER A 12 -19.97 6.95 2.11
C SER A 12 -20.93 8.00 2.67
N ILE A 13 -21.43 8.91 1.84
CA ILE A 13 -22.41 9.92 2.29
C ILE A 13 -23.67 9.23 2.84
N LYS A 14 -24.23 8.27 2.10
CA LYS A 14 -25.41 7.52 2.54
C LYS A 14 -25.16 6.75 3.84
N LEU A 15 -23.97 6.18 4.02
CA LEU A 15 -23.60 5.47 5.24
C LEU A 15 -23.50 6.42 6.44
N ILE A 16 -22.93 7.61 6.26
CA ILE A 16 -22.86 8.63 7.32
C ILE A 16 -24.26 9.04 7.78
N GLU A 17 -25.18 9.22 6.85
CA GLU A 17 -26.54 9.70 7.13
C GLU A 17 -27.45 8.62 7.73
N ASN A 18 -27.35 7.36 7.26
CA ASN A 18 -28.44 6.40 7.44
C ASN A 18 -28.08 5.06 8.10
N SER A 19 -26.80 4.76 8.36
CA SER A 19 -26.39 3.40 8.75
C SER A 19 -26.00 3.23 10.22
N GLY A 20 -25.69 4.31 10.94
CA GLY A 20 -25.06 4.24 12.27
C GLY A 20 -23.65 3.65 12.28
N LEU A 21 -23.09 3.24 11.12
CA LEU A 21 -21.78 2.57 11.01
C LEU A 21 -20.63 3.41 11.54
N PHE A 22 -20.74 4.73 11.43
CA PHE A 22 -19.78 5.70 11.96
C PHE A 22 -20.22 6.25 13.34
N GLU A 23 -20.98 5.48 14.11
CA GLU A 23 -21.53 5.85 15.43
C GLU A 23 -22.24 7.23 15.42
N ASN A 24 -23.03 7.47 14.39
CA ASN A 24 -23.76 8.73 14.16
C ASN A 24 -22.85 9.97 14.11
N CYS A 25 -21.57 9.80 13.74
CA CYS A 25 -20.65 10.90 13.49
C CYS A 25 -21.19 11.82 12.38
N LYS A 26 -21.01 13.13 12.54
CA LYS A 26 -21.44 14.11 11.56
C LYS A 26 -20.50 14.13 10.36
N ALA A 27 -21.07 14.36 9.19
CA ALA A 27 -20.35 14.80 7.99
C ALA A 27 -19.84 16.24 8.16
N GLY A 28 -19.02 16.71 7.22
CA GLY A 28 -18.54 18.10 7.18
C GLY A 28 -17.12 18.29 7.72
N GLY A 29 -16.36 17.22 7.91
CA GLY A 29 -14.93 17.32 8.19
C GLY A 29 -14.18 18.02 7.06
N LYS A 30 -13.02 18.61 7.38
CA LYS A 30 -12.21 19.37 6.42
C LYS A 30 -11.23 18.47 5.69
N PHE A 31 -11.17 18.62 4.37
CA PHE A 31 -10.12 18.06 3.52
C PHE A 31 -9.60 19.14 2.56
N MET A 32 -8.28 19.34 2.55
CA MET A 32 -7.63 20.45 1.82
C MET A 32 -8.26 21.82 2.12
N GLY A 33 -8.53 22.08 3.40
CA GLY A 33 -9.10 23.34 3.88
C GLY A 33 -10.61 23.52 3.63
N LYS A 34 -11.28 22.59 2.96
CA LYS A 34 -12.71 22.71 2.64
C LYS A 34 -13.52 21.61 3.32
N GLU A 35 -14.71 21.95 3.78
CA GLU A 35 -15.66 20.96 4.31
C GLU A 35 -16.16 20.04 3.19
N ARG A 36 -16.39 18.78 3.54
CA ARG A 36 -16.80 17.72 2.63
C ARG A 36 -17.83 16.82 3.29
N SER A 37 -18.91 16.52 2.58
CA SER A 37 -19.99 15.66 3.05
C SER A 37 -19.57 14.20 3.28
N PHE A 38 -18.47 13.75 2.66
CA PHE A 38 -17.93 12.40 2.82
C PHE A 38 -16.76 12.33 3.82
N VAL A 39 -16.46 13.42 4.52
CA VAL A 39 -15.41 13.47 5.54
C VAL A 39 -16.08 13.60 6.90
N LEU A 40 -15.73 12.68 7.80
CA LEU A 40 -16.22 12.66 9.18
C LEU A 40 -15.62 13.82 9.98
N THR A 41 -16.40 14.41 10.88
CA THR A 41 -15.89 15.44 11.81
C THR A 41 -15.03 14.86 12.93
N ASP A 42 -15.20 13.57 13.25
CA ASP A 42 -14.34 12.81 14.16
C ASP A 42 -13.67 11.64 13.42
N PHE A 43 -12.36 11.73 13.23
CA PHE A 43 -11.59 10.69 12.53
C PHE A 43 -11.63 9.33 13.24
N LYS A 44 -11.85 9.30 14.56
CA LYS A 44 -11.88 8.05 15.35
C LYS A 44 -13.00 7.13 14.89
N LYS A 45 -14.11 7.73 14.42
CA LYS A 45 -15.26 7.00 13.88
C LYS A 45 -14.98 6.42 12.50
N ASN A 46 -13.88 6.83 11.85
CA ASN A 46 -13.44 6.29 10.56
C ASN A 46 -12.78 4.90 10.67
N PHE A 47 -12.63 4.34 11.87
CA PHE A 47 -12.06 3.00 12.08
C PHE A 47 -13.13 1.96 12.39
N TYR A 48 -12.81 0.70 12.14
CA TYR A 48 -13.48 -0.41 12.81
C TYR A 48 -13.19 -0.27 14.31
N GLN A 49 -14.21 -0.05 15.12
CA GLN A 49 -14.01 0.45 16.49
C GLN A 49 -13.16 -0.47 17.38
N PRO A 50 -13.24 -1.81 17.27
CA PRO A 50 -12.40 -2.70 18.07
C PRO A 50 -10.89 -2.50 17.89
N ILE A 51 -10.40 -1.98 16.76
CA ILE A 51 -8.97 -1.77 16.52
C ILE A 51 -8.47 -0.37 16.87
N LEU A 52 -9.37 0.59 17.14
CA LEU A 52 -9.00 2.01 17.26
C LEU A 52 -7.89 2.27 18.30
N PRO A 53 -7.98 1.79 19.56
CA PRO A 53 -6.94 2.06 20.55
C PRO A 53 -5.57 1.52 20.12
N ASP A 54 -5.54 0.29 19.62
CA ASP A 54 -4.30 -0.39 19.23
C ASP A 54 -3.67 0.25 17.99
N VAL A 55 -4.48 0.65 17.01
CA VAL A 55 -4.01 1.37 15.83
C VAL A 55 -3.40 2.71 16.19
N LEU A 56 -4.04 3.48 17.10
CA LEU A 56 -3.50 4.76 17.54
C LEU A 56 -2.17 4.58 18.27
N ASN A 57 -2.07 3.57 19.14
CA ASN A 57 -0.82 3.24 19.83
C ASN A 57 0.26 2.77 18.84
N TYR A 58 -0.10 1.96 17.86
CA TYR A 58 0.82 1.43 16.85
C TYR A 58 1.46 2.54 16.01
N PHE A 59 0.68 3.55 15.60
CA PHE A 59 1.15 4.69 14.81
C PHE A 59 1.78 5.81 15.65
N ASP A 60 1.74 5.74 16.98
CA ASP A 60 2.19 6.83 17.84
C ASP A 60 3.66 7.20 17.56
N GLN A 61 3.93 8.51 17.51
CA GLN A 61 5.24 9.05 17.13
C GLN A 61 6.30 8.96 18.23
N LYS A 62 5.88 8.77 19.49
CA LYS A 62 6.79 8.79 20.64
C LYS A 62 6.95 7.39 21.26
N ASN A 63 5.85 6.67 21.37
CA ASN A 63 5.72 5.42 22.10
C ASN A 63 5.29 4.26 21.19
N GLY A 64 5.13 4.51 19.89
CA GLY A 64 4.80 3.53 18.87
C GLY A 64 5.83 3.51 17.74
N ASN A 65 5.44 3.05 16.56
CA ASN A 65 6.36 2.80 15.44
C ASN A 65 6.78 4.06 14.65
N ASN A 66 6.49 5.26 15.16
CA ASN A 66 6.81 6.53 14.49
C ASN A 66 6.31 6.59 13.04
N ILE A 67 5.03 6.28 12.86
CA ILE A 67 4.40 6.20 11.55
C ILE A 67 3.61 7.48 11.27
N SER A 68 3.85 8.07 10.11
CA SER A 68 3.09 9.25 9.70
C SER A 68 1.69 8.88 9.19
N TRP A 69 0.68 9.62 9.64
CA TRP A 69 -0.67 9.53 9.09
C TRP A 69 -0.74 10.23 7.74
N TRP A 70 -1.53 9.68 6.84
CA TRP A 70 -1.82 10.34 5.58
C TRP A 70 -2.53 11.68 5.84
N GLY A 71 -1.96 12.76 5.31
CA GLY A 71 -2.55 14.09 5.37
C GLY A 71 -2.30 14.86 6.68
N GLY A 72 -1.50 14.35 7.63
CA GLY A 72 -1.07 15.13 8.78
C GLY A 72 -0.67 14.33 10.02
N LYS A 73 -0.80 14.96 11.19
CA LYS A 73 -0.41 14.38 12.49
C LYS A 73 -1.42 13.37 13.06
N PHE A 74 -2.67 13.46 12.61
CA PHE A 74 -3.78 12.62 13.10
C PHE A 74 -4.35 11.81 11.93
N PRO A 75 -5.02 10.68 12.23
CA PRO A 75 -5.75 9.95 11.20
C PRO A 75 -6.75 10.86 10.49
N THR A 76 -7.02 10.55 9.23
CA THR A 76 -7.98 11.32 8.44
C THR A 76 -9.42 10.86 8.70
N GLY A 77 -10.36 11.81 8.77
CA GLY A 77 -11.80 11.54 8.68
C GLY A 77 -12.29 11.24 7.26
N HIS A 78 -11.38 11.25 6.26
CA HIS A 78 -11.73 10.98 4.87
C HIS A 78 -12.09 9.51 4.68
N THR A 79 -13.36 9.23 4.41
CA THR A 79 -13.91 7.86 4.32
C THR A 79 -13.38 7.04 3.13
N LEU A 80 -12.70 7.69 2.18
CA LEU A 80 -12.12 7.09 0.97
C LEU A 80 -10.61 6.87 1.06
N SER A 81 -10.01 7.08 2.25
CA SER A 81 -8.58 6.86 2.48
C SER A 81 -8.21 5.38 2.37
N SER A 82 -7.22 5.07 1.55
CA SER A 82 -6.63 3.74 1.42
C SER A 82 -5.86 3.30 2.66
N GLN A 83 -5.13 4.20 3.33
CA GLN A 83 -4.45 3.89 4.60
C GLN A 83 -5.47 3.40 5.64
N ILE A 84 -6.59 4.10 5.80
CA ILE A 84 -7.67 3.69 6.71
C ILE A 84 -8.35 2.39 6.22
N ALA A 85 -8.53 2.23 4.91
CA ALA A 85 -9.07 0.99 4.35
C ALA A 85 -8.17 -0.22 4.64
N CYS A 86 -6.86 -0.12 4.38
CA CYS A 86 -5.88 -1.16 4.68
C CYS A 86 -5.93 -1.57 6.16
N LEU A 87 -5.89 -0.59 7.07
CA LEU A 87 -5.95 -0.82 8.51
C LEU A 87 -7.26 -1.50 8.93
N ASN A 88 -8.40 -1.03 8.44
CA ASN A 88 -9.70 -1.63 8.76
C ASN A 88 -9.85 -3.08 8.26
N HIS A 89 -9.13 -3.47 7.21
CA HIS A 89 -9.16 -4.84 6.69
C HIS A 89 -8.17 -5.77 7.41
N LEU A 90 -6.93 -5.32 7.62
CA LEU A 90 -5.83 -6.20 8.02
C LEU A 90 -5.42 -6.07 9.49
N PHE A 91 -5.62 -4.91 10.11
CA PHE A 91 -5.24 -4.74 11.52
C PHE A 91 -6.01 -5.68 12.47
N PRO A 92 -7.32 -5.97 12.29
CA PRO A 92 -8.06 -6.89 13.17
C PRO A 92 -7.49 -8.31 13.24
N VAL A 93 -6.76 -8.74 12.20
CA VAL A 93 -6.23 -10.11 12.09
C VAL A 93 -4.72 -10.18 12.35
N ARG A 94 -4.02 -9.04 12.49
CA ARG A 94 -2.55 -8.98 12.46
C ARG A 94 -1.84 -9.87 13.48
N ASN A 95 -2.48 -10.12 14.63
CA ASN A 95 -1.94 -10.93 15.73
C ASN A 95 -2.40 -12.40 15.66
N ASP A 96 -3.31 -12.74 14.76
CA ASP A 96 -3.81 -14.10 14.59
C ASP A 96 -2.99 -14.84 13.53
N LYS A 97 -2.13 -15.73 13.99
CA LYS A 97 -1.26 -16.53 13.13
C LYS A 97 -2.03 -17.30 12.06
N ASP A 98 -3.14 -17.93 12.42
CA ASP A 98 -3.90 -18.79 11.52
C ASP A 98 -4.61 -17.95 10.46
N ALA A 99 -5.22 -16.82 10.85
CA ALA A 99 -5.86 -15.91 9.91
C ALA A 99 -4.84 -15.30 8.92
N VAL A 100 -3.65 -14.91 9.42
CA VAL A 100 -2.60 -14.34 8.57
C VAL A 100 -1.98 -15.40 7.66
N LEU A 101 -1.85 -16.66 8.12
CA LEU A 101 -1.45 -17.77 7.26
C LEU A 101 -2.45 -17.99 6.12
N LYS A 102 -3.76 -17.91 6.39
CA LYS A 102 -4.79 -18.01 5.34
C LYS A 102 -4.68 -16.87 4.32
N ILE A 103 -4.42 -15.65 4.77
CA ILE A 103 -4.17 -14.51 3.88
C ILE A 103 -2.91 -14.75 3.04
N ALA A 104 -1.82 -15.20 3.66
CA ALA A 104 -0.57 -15.51 2.98
C ALA A 104 -0.77 -16.61 1.91
N GLN A 105 -1.60 -17.61 2.19
CA GLN A 105 -1.95 -18.69 1.26
C GLN A 105 -2.80 -18.20 0.07
N ILE A 106 -3.60 -17.16 0.22
CA ILE A 106 -4.28 -16.51 -0.92
C ILE A 106 -3.27 -15.79 -1.83
N ILE A 107 -2.21 -15.18 -1.25
CA ILE A 107 -1.14 -14.56 -2.02
C ILE A 107 -0.28 -15.62 -2.72
N CYS A 108 0.07 -16.68 -1.98
CA CYS A 108 0.87 -17.80 -2.45
C CYS A 108 0.48 -19.09 -1.71
N GLU A 109 -0.13 -20.03 -2.44
CA GLU A 109 -0.63 -21.30 -1.89
C GLU A 109 0.44 -22.16 -1.22
N ASP A 110 1.70 -21.97 -1.61
CA ASP A 110 2.86 -22.73 -1.14
C ASP A 110 3.45 -22.23 0.19
N ILE A 111 2.82 -21.21 0.80
CA ILE A 111 3.16 -20.77 2.14
C ILE A 111 2.63 -21.77 3.17
N ILE A 112 3.52 -22.23 4.04
CA ILE A 112 3.26 -23.24 5.07
C ILE A 112 3.27 -22.67 6.49
N ASP A 113 3.88 -21.49 6.70
CA ASP A 113 3.87 -20.81 7.98
C ASP A 113 4.03 -19.29 7.83
N VAL A 114 3.69 -18.54 8.88
CA VAL A 114 3.96 -17.10 9.01
C VAL A 114 4.70 -16.81 10.32
N MET A 115 5.56 -15.80 10.29
CA MET A 115 6.45 -15.44 11.39
C MET A 115 6.20 -13.99 11.79
N GLU A 116 6.39 -13.70 13.08
CA GLU A 116 6.31 -12.33 13.57
C GLU A 116 7.43 -11.46 12.98
N ILE A 117 7.06 -10.24 12.60
CA ILE A 117 7.96 -9.23 12.06
C ILE A 117 8.60 -8.46 13.22
N LYS A 118 9.78 -8.92 13.65
CA LYS A 118 10.48 -8.37 14.82
C LYS A 118 11.07 -6.97 14.64
N SER A 119 11.13 -6.47 13.39
CA SER A 119 11.50 -5.06 13.12
C SER A 119 10.42 -4.07 13.59
N ASP A 120 9.21 -4.57 13.87
CA ASP A 120 8.14 -3.87 14.55
C ASP A 120 8.34 -3.93 16.07
N LYS A 121 9.27 -3.10 16.56
CA LYS A 121 9.80 -3.18 17.94
C LYS A 121 8.75 -2.93 19.01
N PHE A 122 7.74 -2.10 18.73
CA PHE A 122 6.75 -1.72 19.71
C PHE A 122 5.64 -2.75 19.85
N GLN A 123 5.24 -3.39 18.74
CA GLN A 123 4.21 -4.42 18.75
C GLN A 123 4.45 -5.43 17.61
N SER A 124 5.42 -6.32 17.78
CA SER A 124 5.68 -7.40 16.81
C SER A 124 4.43 -8.26 16.60
N ALA A 125 4.12 -8.54 15.33
CA ALA A 125 2.97 -9.36 14.93
C ALA A 125 3.22 -9.98 13.55
N TYR A 126 2.25 -10.72 13.03
CA TYR A 126 2.34 -11.38 11.72
C TYR A 126 2.07 -10.44 10.53
N ILE A 127 1.48 -9.27 10.79
CA ILE A 127 1.37 -8.16 9.82
C ILE A 127 1.96 -6.88 10.42
N ALA A 128 2.91 -6.29 9.70
CA ALA A 128 3.43 -4.94 9.97
C ALA A 128 2.90 -3.96 8.93
N PHE A 129 2.58 -2.73 9.35
CA PHE A 129 2.09 -1.65 8.48
C PHE A 129 3.14 -0.58 8.25
N GLU A 130 3.07 0.04 7.06
CA GLU A 130 3.99 1.09 6.60
C GLU A 130 5.45 0.65 6.74
N ALA A 131 5.73 -0.63 6.47
CA ALA A 131 7.02 -1.26 6.72
C ALA A 131 8.12 -0.64 5.83
N VAL A 132 9.29 -0.43 6.42
CA VAL A 132 10.50 0.08 5.76
C VAL A 132 11.67 -0.87 6.05
N SER A 133 12.77 -0.72 5.32
CA SER A 133 14.02 -1.43 5.59
C SER A 133 14.78 -0.81 6.76
N ASP A 134 15.68 -1.56 7.40
CA ASP A 134 16.51 -1.07 8.49
C ASP A 134 17.55 -0.03 8.01
N TYR A 135 17.87 -0.06 6.71
CA TYR A 135 18.82 0.84 6.04
C TYR A 135 18.24 1.44 4.74
N ASP A 136 18.81 2.58 4.30
CA ASP A 136 18.38 3.28 3.08
C ASP A 136 19.02 2.70 1.81
N TYR A 137 18.62 1.49 1.42
CA TYR A 137 19.13 0.85 0.20
C TYR A 137 18.64 1.50 -1.10
N LEU A 138 17.57 2.30 -1.02
CA LEU A 138 16.99 2.98 -2.19
C LEU A 138 17.52 4.41 -2.38
N ASN A 139 18.41 4.87 -1.50
CA ASN A 139 18.97 6.24 -1.52
C ASN A 139 17.87 7.32 -1.50
N GLU A 140 16.84 7.10 -0.69
CA GLU A 140 15.69 8.00 -0.61
C GLU A 140 15.80 9.03 0.51
N CYS A 141 16.63 8.74 1.51
CA CYS A 141 16.87 9.56 2.68
C CYS A 141 17.99 10.59 2.41
N LYS A 142 18.04 11.64 3.22
CA LYS A 142 19.11 12.66 3.18
C LYS A 142 20.08 12.43 4.32
N ASP A 143 21.33 12.83 4.13
CA ASP A 143 22.33 13.00 5.20
C ASP A 143 22.42 11.79 6.16
N GLU A 144 22.53 10.58 5.59
CA GLU A 144 22.66 9.30 6.32
C GLU A 144 21.46 8.96 7.25
N GLN A 145 20.33 9.66 7.10
CA GLN A 145 19.11 9.33 7.83
C GLN A 145 18.60 7.94 7.47
N LYS A 146 17.97 7.29 8.45
CA LYS A 146 17.30 6.02 8.24
C LYS A 146 15.89 6.22 7.67
N PRO A 147 15.38 5.26 6.87
CA PRO A 147 14.00 5.27 6.43
C PRO A 147 13.02 5.42 7.60
N THR A 148 12.00 6.26 7.41
CA THR A 148 10.96 6.50 8.41
C THR A 148 9.59 6.14 7.84
N ARG A 149 8.84 5.31 8.56
CA ARG A 149 7.54 4.77 8.11
C ARG A 149 6.54 5.87 7.75
N GLY A 150 5.94 5.76 6.56
CA GLY A 150 4.93 6.71 6.07
C GLY A 150 5.46 8.09 5.68
N SER A 151 6.78 8.30 5.60
CA SER A 151 7.36 9.62 5.29
C SER A 151 8.57 9.55 4.36
N HIS A 152 8.51 10.31 3.27
CA HIS A 152 9.61 10.64 2.34
C HIS A 152 10.49 9.49 1.79
N CYS A 153 10.16 8.24 2.07
CA CYS A 153 10.82 7.04 1.58
C CYS A 153 9.76 6.01 1.12
N THR A 154 10.20 4.85 0.67
CA THR A 154 9.33 3.74 0.27
C THR A 154 8.91 2.99 1.51
N SER A 155 7.62 3.07 1.84
CA SER A 155 6.96 2.19 2.78
C SER A 155 6.06 1.19 2.04
N ILE A 156 5.94 -0.01 2.60
CA ILE A 156 4.99 -1.03 2.18
C ILE A 156 3.75 -0.90 3.06
N ASP A 157 2.57 -0.75 2.46
CA ASP A 157 1.32 -0.53 3.23
C ASP A 157 1.10 -1.61 4.29
N ALA A 158 1.30 -2.88 3.91
CA ALA A 158 1.36 -4.00 4.84
C ALA A 158 2.41 -5.05 4.42
N LEU A 159 3.01 -5.74 5.38
CA LEU A 159 4.02 -6.76 5.15
C LEU A 159 3.69 -8.02 5.94
N ILE A 160 3.78 -9.18 5.30
CA ILE A 160 3.80 -10.50 5.96
C ILE A 160 5.16 -11.13 5.74
N TYR A 161 5.69 -11.78 6.77
CA TYR A 161 6.91 -12.59 6.70
C TYR A 161 6.54 -14.07 6.83
N ALA A 162 6.90 -14.87 5.83
CA ALA A 162 6.31 -16.19 5.63
C ALA A 162 7.35 -17.28 5.36
N LYS A 163 7.01 -18.53 5.69
CA LYS A 163 7.79 -19.71 5.35
C LYS A 163 7.15 -20.42 4.16
N HIS A 164 7.94 -20.63 3.12
CA HIS A 164 7.49 -21.36 1.94
C HIS A 164 7.82 -22.85 2.05
N LYS A 165 7.06 -23.71 1.37
CA LYS A 165 7.26 -25.18 1.37
C LYS A 165 8.64 -25.65 0.89
N ASN A 166 9.37 -24.78 0.17
CA ASN A 166 10.74 -25.02 -0.27
C ASN A 166 11.79 -24.74 0.81
N GLY A 167 11.37 -24.40 2.03
CA GLY A 167 12.26 -24.12 3.17
C GLY A 167 12.82 -22.71 3.22
N LYS A 168 12.55 -21.84 2.24
CA LYS A 168 13.00 -20.44 2.25
C LYS A 168 12.00 -19.53 2.97
N ASN A 169 12.51 -18.42 3.48
CA ASN A 169 11.68 -17.36 4.06
C ASN A 169 11.33 -16.32 3.00
N TYR A 170 10.06 -15.93 2.91
CA TYR A 170 9.51 -15.02 1.90
C TYR A 170 9.00 -13.74 2.56
N LEU A 171 9.22 -12.61 1.90
CA LEU A 171 8.42 -11.41 2.12
C LEU A 171 7.16 -11.47 1.27
N LEU A 172 6.02 -11.08 1.83
CA LEU A 172 4.81 -10.79 1.06
C LEU A 172 4.46 -9.31 1.23
N PRO A 173 5.09 -8.40 0.44
CA PRO A 173 4.71 -7.00 0.43
C PRO A 173 3.29 -6.83 -0.11
N ILE A 174 2.50 -6.01 0.55
CA ILE A 174 1.12 -5.70 0.18
C ILE A 174 1.02 -4.21 -0.10
N GLU A 175 0.68 -3.87 -1.33
CA GLU A 175 0.27 -2.52 -1.74
C GLU A 175 -1.25 -2.45 -1.74
N TRP A 176 -1.85 -1.50 -1.01
CA TRP A 176 -3.28 -1.40 -0.83
C TRP A 176 -3.87 -0.18 -1.52
N LYS A 177 -4.79 -0.43 -2.45
CA LYS A 177 -5.59 0.61 -3.08
C LYS A 177 -7.04 0.51 -2.64
N TYR A 178 -7.69 1.66 -2.58
CA TYR A 178 -9.12 1.77 -2.44
C TYR A 178 -9.71 2.55 -3.61
N THR A 179 -9.71 3.88 -3.57
CA THR A 179 -10.37 4.75 -4.57
C THR A 179 -9.40 5.46 -5.52
N GLU A 180 -8.12 5.10 -5.47
CA GLU A 180 -7.09 5.70 -6.29
C GLU A 180 -7.42 5.56 -7.77
N HIS A 181 -7.11 6.62 -8.49
CA HIS A 181 -6.98 6.68 -9.93
C HIS A 181 -5.86 7.68 -10.20
N TYR A 182 -5.09 7.45 -11.25
CA TYR A 182 -3.89 8.24 -11.51
C TYR A 182 -3.98 8.96 -12.84
N SER A 183 -3.45 10.19 -12.86
CA SER A 183 -3.13 10.87 -14.12
C SER A 183 -1.89 10.24 -14.76
N ASN A 184 -1.68 10.51 -16.04
CA ASN A 184 -0.52 10.03 -16.78
C ASN A 184 0.68 10.99 -16.65
N THR A 185 0.97 11.46 -15.43
CA THR A 185 2.08 12.38 -15.17
C THR A 185 3.40 11.62 -15.12
N ASP A 186 4.37 12.01 -15.95
CA ASP A 186 5.72 11.45 -15.94
C ASP A 186 6.54 12.01 -14.77
N LYS A 187 6.82 11.16 -13.78
CA LYS A 187 7.62 11.49 -12.60
C LYS A 187 9.09 11.76 -12.94
N SER A 188 9.61 11.26 -14.07
CA SER A 188 10.98 11.51 -14.51
C SER A 188 11.17 12.88 -15.18
N ALA A 189 10.07 13.60 -15.44
CA ALA A 189 10.03 14.95 -15.99
C ALA A 189 9.35 15.95 -15.04
N GLU A 190 9.36 15.67 -13.74
CA GLU A 190 8.78 16.59 -12.73
C GLU A 190 9.81 17.64 -12.33
N ASP A 191 9.41 18.91 -12.34
CA ASP A 191 10.17 20.01 -11.76
C ASP A 191 10.09 19.96 -10.23
N ARG A 192 11.10 20.52 -9.54
CA ARG A 192 11.01 20.74 -8.11
C ARG A 192 10.22 22.02 -7.85
N GLU A 193 9.47 22.08 -6.76
CA GLU A 193 8.80 23.30 -6.35
C GLU A 193 9.80 24.44 -6.18
N GLY A 194 9.49 25.60 -6.75
CA GLY A 194 10.38 26.78 -6.76
C GLY A 194 11.44 26.79 -7.86
N GLU A 195 11.60 25.72 -8.65
CA GLU A 195 12.48 25.73 -9.82
C GLU A 195 11.80 26.31 -11.07
N ALA A 196 12.61 26.79 -12.02
CA ALA A 196 12.12 27.18 -13.33
C ALA A 196 11.50 25.98 -14.06
N LYS A 197 10.39 26.20 -14.76
CA LYS A 197 9.68 25.15 -15.48
C LYS A 197 10.59 24.49 -16.53
N GLY A 198 10.63 23.15 -16.54
CA GLY A 198 11.40 22.34 -17.49
C GLY A 198 12.81 21.97 -17.05
N THR A 199 13.26 22.38 -15.86
CA THR A 199 14.56 21.93 -15.29
C THR A 199 14.57 20.44 -14.97
N ASN A 200 13.39 19.88 -14.67
CA ASN A 200 13.13 18.50 -14.26
C ASN A 200 13.96 18.08 -13.04
N GLY A 201 14.26 18.99 -12.11
CA GLY A 201 15.17 18.73 -10.99
C GLY A 201 14.78 17.51 -10.15
N LYS A 202 13.48 17.37 -9.85
CA LYS A 202 12.92 16.23 -9.10
C LYS A 202 12.94 14.95 -9.92
N GLY A 203 12.64 15.04 -11.22
CA GLY A 203 12.74 13.91 -12.15
C GLY A 203 14.15 13.35 -12.29
N LYS A 204 15.16 14.23 -12.42
CA LYS A 204 16.59 13.86 -12.45
C LYS A 204 17.02 13.15 -11.16
N GLU A 205 16.58 13.65 -10.01
CA GLU A 205 16.87 13.03 -8.72
C GLU A 205 16.31 11.61 -8.64
N ARG A 206 15.06 11.38 -9.04
CA ARG A 206 14.46 10.03 -9.08
C ARG A 206 15.19 9.09 -10.03
N LEU A 207 15.54 9.58 -11.23
CA LEU A 207 16.32 8.79 -12.19
C LEU A 207 17.67 8.36 -11.60
N LYS A 208 18.37 9.30 -10.94
CA LYS A 208 19.64 9.00 -10.25
C LYS A 208 19.49 7.93 -9.17
N ARG A 209 18.40 7.95 -8.39
CA ARG A 209 18.17 6.99 -7.30
C ARG A 209 17.92 5.57 -7.81
N TYR A 210 17.06 5.41 -8.83
CA TYR A 210 16.53 4.08 -9.17
C TYR A 210 17.15 3.43 -10.41
N SER A 211 17.80 4.17 -11.31
CA SER A 211 18.26 3.58 -12.59
C SER A 211 19.21 2.40 -12.41
N ASP A 212 20.20 2.52 -11.53
CA ASP A 212 21.16 1.45 -11.26
C ASP A 212 20.52 0.27 -10.53
N LEU A 213 19.57 0.55 -9.63
CA LEU A 213 18.79 -0.49 -8.95
C LEU A 213 17.92 -1.28 -9.94
N ILE A 214 17.26 -0.61 -10.89
CA ILE A 214 16.50 -1.27 -11.97
C ILE A 214 17.45 -2.09 -12.86
N ASN A 215 18.63 -1.56 -13.19
CA ASN A 215 19.63 -2.29 -13.98
C ASN A 215 20.15 -3.56 -13.28
N ASN A 216 20.10 -3.61 -11.95
CA ASN A 216 20.53 -4.76 -11.15
C ASN A 216 19.37 -5.63 -10.65
N SER A 217 18.13 -5.27 -10.99
CA SER A 217 16.93 -6.01 -10.62
C SER A 217 16.86 -7.36 -11.36
N GLU A 218 16.52 -8.40 -10.61
CA GLU A 218 16.16 -9.71 -11.19
C GLU A 218 14.70 -9.70 -11.66
N GLN A 219 13.84 -8.93 -10.99
CA GLN A 219 12.41 -8.89 -11.21
C GLN A 219 11.97 -7.88 -12.27
N LEU A 220 12.66 -6.74 -12.42
CA LEU A 220 12.31 -5.67 -13.35
C LEU A 220 13.12 -5.79 -14.65
N LYS A 221 12.46 -5.56 -15.78
CA LYS A 221 13.14 -5.52 -17.09
C LYS A 221 13.95 -4.23 -17.25
N LYS A 222 15.13 -4.37 -17.86
CA LYS A 222 16.04 -3.25 -18.11
C LYS A 222 15.61 -2.47 -19.35
N TYR A 223 15.79 -1.16 -19.33
CA TYR A 223 15.61 -0.28 -20.49
C TYR A 223 16.90 0.45 -20.82
N GLY A 224 17.14 0.73 -22.10
CA GLY A 224 18.28 1.57 -22.52
C GLY A 224 18.17 3.03 -22.05
N ASN A 225 16.95 3.50 -21.77
CA ASN A 225 16.68 4.80 -21.17
C ASN A 225 15.43 4.71 -20.29
N TYR A 226 15.55 5.19 -19.05
CA TYR A 226 14.46 5.15 -18.06
C TYR A 226 13.59 6.41 -18.04
N LYS A 227 14.05 7.53 -18.61
CA LYS A 227 13.23 8.75 -18.70
C LYS A 227 12.01 8.49 -19.56
N GLY A 228 10.82 8.78 -19.05
CA GLY A 228 9.55 8.50 -19.71
C GLY A 228 9.19 7.01 -19.81
N SER A 229 9.91 6.12 -19.12
CA SER A 229 9.57 4.70 -19.06
C SER A 229 8.39 4.45 -18.12
N VAL A 230 7.77 3.27 -18.23
CA VAL A 230 6.64 2.83 -17.39
C VAL A 230 6.93 3.00 -15.90
N TYR A 231 8.16 2.76 -15.47
CA TYR A 231 8.60 2.87 -14.07
C TYR A 231 8.43 4.26 -13.45
N PHE A 232 8.20 5.31 -14.24
CA PHE A 232 8.04 6.68 -13.75
C PHE A 232 6.61 7.21 -13.96
N PHE A 233 5.61 6.35 -14.14
CA PHE A 233 4.20 6.72 -14.13
C PHE A 233 3.47 6.00 -13.00
N GLU A 234 2.50 6.66 -12.36
CA GLU A 234 1.67 6.00 -11.35
C GLU A 234 0.65 5.05 -12.01
N PRO A 235 0.32 3.90 -11.38
CA PRO A 235 0.83 3.40 -10.09
C PRO A 235 2.16 2.64 -10.20
N PHE A 236 2.72 2.50 -11.40
CA PHE A 236 3.92 1.67 -11.64
C PHE A 236 5.17 2.22 -10.95
N TYR A 237 5.24 3.53 -10.72
CA TYR A 237 6.32 4.16 -9.94
C TYR A 237 6.34 3.68 -8.50
N GLN A 238 5.16 3.54 -7.87
CA GLN A 238 5.04 2.91 -6.55
C GLN A 238 5.45 1.42 -6.61
N LEU A 239 4.91 0.66 -7.57
CA LEU A 239 5.21 -0.77 -7.69
C LEU A 239 6.69 -1.05 -7.96
N MET A 240 7.35 -0.22 -8.77
CA MET A 240 8.79 -0.30 -9.03
C MET A 240 9.58 -0.09 -7.75
N ARG A 241 9.29 0.97 -7.00
CA ARG A 241 10.01 1.27 -5.74
C ARG A 241 9.87 0.15 -4.73
N GLN A 242 8.67 -0.41 -4.59
CA GLN A 242 8.40 -1.51 -3.67
C GLN A 242 9.01 -2.84 -4.11
N THR A 243 9.10 -3.07 -5.43
CA THR A 243 9.80 -4.23 -5.98
C THR A 243 11.30 -4.14 -5.70
N LEU A 244 11.90 -2.97 -5.96
CA LEU A 244 13.30 -2.73 -5.61
C LEU A 244 13.52 -2.85 -4.10
N TRP A 245 12.61 -2.31 -3.28
CA TRP A 245 12.66 -2.47 -1.83
C TRP A 245 12.73 -3.94 -1.43
N ALA A 246 11.84 -4.78 -1.96
CA ALA A 246 11.83 -6.21 -1.64
C ALA A 246 13.10 -6.92 -2.11
N GLU A 247 13.64 -6.58 -3.29
CA GLU A 247 14.91 -7.12 -3.78
C GLU A 247 16.09 -6.70 -2.90
N GLN A 248 16.13 -5.44 -2.45
CA GLN A 248 17.17 -4.97 -1.54
C GLN A 248 17.08 -5.65 -0.17
N MET A 249 15.88 -5.88 0.35
CA MET A 249 15.71 -6.67 1.59
C MET A 249 16.29 -8.09 1.45
N VAL A 250 16.09 -8.74 0.30
CA VAL A 250 16.64 -10.07 0.02
C VAL A 250 18.16 -10.03 -0.18
N ALA A 251 18.66 -9.07 -0.95
CA ALA A 251 20.09 -8.91 -1.22
C ALA A 251 20.89 -8.60 0.06
N HIS A 252 20.27 -7.89 1.01
CA HIS A 252 20.88 -7.48 2.27
C HIS A 252 20.33 -8.25 3.48
N LYS A 253 19.81 -9.47 3.28
CA LYS A 253 19.18 -10.29 4.32
C LYS A 253 20.02 -10.56 5.57
N SER A 254 21.35 -10.44 5.49
CA SER A 254 22.26 -10.60 6.64
C SER A 254 22.31 -9.37 7.55
N SER A 255 21.94 -8.20 7.03
CA SER A 255 21.95 -6.92 7.73
C SER A 255 20.56 -6.50 8.20
N GLU A 256 19.51 -7.01 7.55
CA GLU A 256 18.11 -6.77 7.91
C GLU A 256 17.65 -7.68 9.05
N ILE A 257 16.83 -7.14 9.96
CA ILE A 257 16.18 -7.91 11.02
C ILE A 257 15.24 -8.96 10.43
N VAL A 258 14.55 -8.61 9.33
CA VAL A 258 13.69 -9.54 8.59
C VAL A 258 14.53 -10.20 7.49
N SER A 259 15.12 -11.34 7.83
CA SER A 259 16.02 -12.07 6.92
C SER A 259 15.24 -12.95 5.93
N ALA A 260 14.88 -12.38 4.79
CA ALA A 260 14.15 -13.08 3.73
C ALA A 260 15.06 -13.46 2.55
N GLU A 261 14.62 -14.45 1.78
CA GLU A 261 15.37 -15.03 0.68
C GLU A 261 14.65 -14.92 -0.66
N ASP A 262 13.37 -14.55 -0.62
CA ASP A 262 12.54 -14.33 -1.79
C ASP A 262 11.33 -13.45 -1.41
N PHE A 263 10.52 -13.08 -2.39
CA PHE A 263 9.30 -12.30 -2.17
C PHE A 263 8.20 -12.60 -3.18
N ILE A 264 6.95 -12.35 -2.79
CA ILE A 264 5.78 -12.30 -3.68
C ILE A 264 5.00 -11.02 -3.37
N HIS A 265 4.92 -10.11 -4.33
CA HIS A 265 4.29 -8.80 -4.18
C HIS A 265 2.80 -8.87 -4.52
N ALA A 266 1.95 -8.58 -3.53
CA ALA A 266 0.51 -8.49 -3.70
C ALA A 266 0.04 -7.04 -3.84
N HIS A 267 -0.77 -6.77 -4.86
CA HIS A 267 -1.42 -5.48 -5.08
C HIS A 267 -2.92 -5.65 -4.89
N ILE A 268 -3.44 -5.07 -3.81
CA ILE A 268 -4.81 -5.26 -3.36
C ILE A 268 -5.67 -4.12 -3.89
N ILE A 269 -6.61 -4.43 -4.78
CA ILE A 269 -7.43 -3.45 -5.48
C ILE A 269 -8.88 -3.95 -5.53
N PRO A 270 -9.88 -3.15 -5.13
CA PRO A 270 -11.28 -3.48 -5.38
C PRO A 270 -11.50 -3.81 -6.85
N SER A 271 -12.10 -4.97 -7.13
CA SER A 271 -12.36 -5.42 -8.50
C SER A 271 -13.24 -4.43 -9.27
N GLU A 272 -14.04 -3.66 -8.55
CA GLU A 272 -14.95 -2.63 -9.02
C GLU A 272 -14.20 -1.35 -9.43
N ASN A 273 -12.96 -1.12 -8.98
CA ASN A 273 -12.14 0.04 -9.36
C ASN A 273 -11.56 -0.13 -10.77
N GLN A 274 -12.46 -0.14 -11.76
CA GLN A 274 -12.12 -0.22 -13.18
C GLN A 274 -11.34 1.01 -13.65
N ASN A 275 -11.48 2.16 -12.96
CA ASN A 275 -10.70 3.35 -13.27
C ASN A 275 -9.21 3.20 -12.95
N LEU A 276 -8.83 2.41 -11.94
CA LEU A 276 -7.44 2.02 -11.73
C LEU A 276 -7.06 0.85 -12.62
N LEU A 277 -7.81 -0.25 -12.57
CA LEU A 277 -7.44 -1.51 -13.23
C LEU A 277 -7.32 -1.38 -14.75
N LYS A 278 -8.23 -0.60 -15.35
CA LYS A 278 -8.23 -0.39 -16.80
C LYS A 278 -7.76 1.01 -17.17
N SER A 279 -7.85 2.02 -16.31
CA SER A 279 -7.72 3.44 -16.70
C SER A 279 -8.91 3.94 -17.55
N ASP A 280 -9.44 5.12 -17.22
CA ASP A 280 -10.42 5.88 -18.03
C ASP A 280 -9.68 6.64 -19.14
N SER A 281 -10.14 6.85 -20.37
CA SER A 281 -10.82 5.96 -21.29
C SER A 281 -10.00 6.07 -22.59
N ARG A 282 -9.78 4.98 -23.31
CA ARG A 282 -10.52 3.72 -23.21
C ARG A 282 -9.59 2.54 -22.93
N TYR A 283 -9.33 2.33 -21.63
CA TYR A 283 -8.76 1.14 -20.98
C TYR A 283 -7.24 1.01 -20.97
N LYS A 284 -6.52 2.13 -21.12
CA LYS A 284 -5.09 2.09 -21.36
C LYS A 284 -4.33 3.20 -20.64
N TYR A 285 -3.26 2.82 -19.95
CA TYR A 285 -2.23 3.76 -19.49
C TYR A 285 -1.51 4.34 -20.68
N LYS A 286 -1.27 5.66 -20.71
CA LYS A 286 -0.63 6.31 -21.88
C LYS A 286 0.80 5.83 -22.10
N CYS A 287 1.51 5.45 -21.04
CA CYS A 287 2.89 4.98 -21.11
C CYS A 287 3.04 3.62 -21.84
N SER A 288 1.97 2.84 -21.97
CA SER A 288 2.01 1.48 -22.56
C SER A 288 0.93 1.21 -23.61
N GLY A 289 -0.16 1.98 -23.61
CA GLY A 289 -1.35 1.67 -24.38
C GLY A 289 -2.05 0.37 -23.92
N LYS A 290 -1.96 -0.01 -22.63
CA LYS A 290 -2.53 -1.25 -22.07
C LYS A 290 -3.15 -1.03 -20.68
N ASP A 291 -3.94 -1.98 -20.19
CA ASP A 291 -4.50 -1.95 -18.83
C ASP A 291 -3.40 -2.04 -17.76
N MET A 292 -3.74 -1.83 -16.48
CA MET A 292 -2.76 -1.80 -15.38
C MET A 292 -1.98 -3.12 -15.26
N LYS A 293 -2.70 -4.25 -15.27
CA LYS A 293 -2.12 -5.57 -15.04
C LYS A 293 -1.17 -5.91 -16.17
N THR A 294 -1.62 -5.78 -17.41
CA THR A 294 -0.83 -6.08 -18.59
C THR A 294 0.40 -5.16 -18.67
N THR A 295 0.21 -3.86 -18.42
CA THR A 295 1.33 -2.90 -18.39
C THR A 295 2.40 -3.31 -17.38
N TRP A 296 2.01 -3.63 -16.15
CA TRP A 296 2.96 -4.00 -15.13
C TRP A 296 3.63 -5.35 -15.40
N MET A 297 2.85 -6.40 -15.70
CA MET A 297 3.39 -7.76 -15.91
C MET A 297 4.39 -7.83 -17.07
N GLU A 298 4.22 -7.04 -18.13
CA GLU A 298 5.18 -7.00 -19.24
C GLU A 298 6.51 -6.38 -18.86
N ASN A 299 6.57 -5.62 -17.77
CA ASN A 299 7.78 -5.02 -17.21
C ASN A 299 8.46 -5.92 -16.16
N LEU A 300 7.94 -7.13 -15.93
CA LEU A 300 8.47 -8.12 -14.99
C LEU A 300 9.18 -9.27 -15.70
N SER A 301 10.33 -9.68 -15.17
CA SER A 301 11.06 -10.88 -15.59
C SER A 301 10.43 -12.17 -15.05
N ILE A 302 9.86 -12.13 -13.83
CA ILE A 302 9.18 -13.27 -13.20
C ILE A 302 7.74 -12.84 -12.81
N PRO A 303 6.79 -12.80 -13.77
CA PRO A 303 5.44 -12.28 -13.52
C PRO A 303 4.66 -12.99 -12.41
N ASN A 304 4.99 -14.26 -12.13
CA ASN A 304 4.34 -15.05 -11.07
C ASN A 304 4.60 -14.53 -9.65
N LYS A 305 5.66 -13.72 -9.45
CA LYS A 305 5.94 -13.03 -8.18
C LYS A 305 5.04 -11.83 -7.92
N TYR A 306 4.16 -11.47 -8.84
CA TYR A 306 3.21 -10.37 -8.68
C TYR A 306 1.76 -10.87 -8.72
N LYS A 307 0.95 -10.46 -7.75
CA LYS A 307 -0.46 -10.85 -7.61
C LYS A 307 -1.34 -9.62 -7.56
N ILE A 308 -2.48 -9.66 -8.25
CA ILE A 308 -3.57 -8.69 -8.06
C ILE A 308 -4.73 -9.43 -7.43
N ILE A 309 -5.17 -8.97 -6.27
CA ILE A 309 -6.21 -9.62 -5.47
C ILE A 309 -7.20 -8.54 -5.00
N SER A 310 -8.49 -8.84 -4.88
CA SER A 310 -9.44 -7.89 -4.29
C SER A 310 -9.41 -7.94 -2.76
N PRO A 311 -9.74 -6.84 -2.04
CA PRO A 311 -9.84 -6.87 -0.58
C PRO A 311 -10.70 -8.03 -0.05
N LYS A 312 -11.85 -8.27 -0.69
CA LYS A 312 -12.76 -9.37 -0.36
C LYS A 312 -12.16 -10.74 -0.66
N GLY A 313 -11.44 -10.88 -1.77
CA GLY A 313 -10.75 -12.12 -2.14
C GLY A 313 -9.61 -12.46 -1.17
N LEU A 314 -8.86 -11.46 -0.73
CA LEU A 314 -7.75 -11.63 0.22
C LEU A 314 -8.21 -12.22 1.56
N LEU A 315 -9.37 -11.78 2.04
CA LEU A 315 -9.96 -12.22 3.32
C LEU A 315 -10.92 -13.41 3.16
N ALA A 316 -11.02 -14.03 1.98
CA ALA A 316 -12.03 -15.05 1.72
C ALA A 316 -11.88 -16.34 2.54
N SER A 317 -10.66 -16.62 3.04
CA SER A 317 -10.33 -17.86 3.75
C SER A 317 -10.10 -17.72 5.26
N ILE A 318 -10.32 -16.53 5.83
CA ILE A 318 -10.29 -16.36 7.29
C ILE A 318 -11.55 -16.99 7.91
N ASP A 319 -11.48 -17.39 9.18
CA ASP A 319 -12.61 -18.01 9.87
C ASP A 319 -13.85 -17.07 9.89
N PRO A 320 -14.95 -17.42 9.20
CA PRO A 320 -16.11 -16.56 9.10
C PRO A 320 -16.89 -16.40 10.40
N ASN A 321 -16.76 -17.36 11.34
CA ASN A 321 -17.43 -17.30 12.63
C ASN A 321 -16.64 -16.39 13.58
N LYS A 322 -15.32 -16.56 13.64
CA LYS A 322 -14.44 -15.71 14.46
C LYS A 322 -14.46 -14.25 14.02
N TYR A 323 -14.56 -13.99 12.72
CA TYR A 323 -14.53 -12.65 12.14
C TYR A 323 -15.88 -12.18 11.59
N ALA A 324 -17.00 -12.69 12.11
CA ALA A 324 -18.34 -12.36 11.63
C ALA A 324 -18.63 -10.84 11.66
N ASP A 325 -18.31 -10.17 12.76
CA ASP A 325 -18.54 -8.72 12.91
C ASP A 325 -17.66 -7.89 11.98
N LEU A 326 -16.40 -8.28 11.82
CA LEU A 326 -15.49 -7.66 10.87
C LEU A 326 -16.03 -7.82 9.44
N LYS A 327 -16.42 -9.04 9.06
CA LYS A 327 -16.96 -9.31 7.72
C LYS A 327 -18.21 -8.49 7.45
N LYS A 328 -19.15 -8.43 8.38
CA LYS A 328 -20.36 -7.59 8.27
C LYS A 328 -20.01 -6.11 8.11
N TYR A 329 -19.02 -5.63 8.87
CA TYR A 329 -18.52 -4.26 8.78
C TYR A 329 -17.93 -3.98 7.39
N LEU A 330 -17.07 -4.86 6.88
CA LEU A 330 -16.42 -4.70 5.58
C LEU A 330 -17.43 -4.81 4.43
N GLU A 331 -18.41 -5.71 4.52
CA GLU A 331 -19.53 -5.83 3.58
C GLU A 331 -20.36 -4.54 3.51
N THR A 332 -20.70 -3.98 4.67
CA THR A 332 -21.50 -2.73 4.71
C THR A 332 -20.69 -1.55 4.19
N ARG A 333 -19.43 -1.44 4.61
CA ARG A 333 -18.61 -0.24 4.37
C ARG A 333 -17.93 -0.24 3.02
N TYR A 334 -17.28 -1.34 2.64
CA TYR A 334 -16.32 -1.37 1.53
C TYR A 334 -16.78 -2.20 0.34
N TRP A 335 -17.44 -3.34 0.56
CA TRP A 335 -17.76 -4.30 -0.52
C TRP A 335 -19.14 -4.11 -1.16
#